data_AF-A0A971ALE1-F1
#
_entry.id   AF-A0A971ALE1-F1
#
_cell.length_a   1.000
_cell.length_b   1.000
_cell.length_c   1.000
_cell.angle_alpha   90.00
_cell.angle_beta   90.00
_cell.angle_gamma   90.00
#
_symmetry.space_group_name_H-M   'P 1'
#
loop_
_entity.id
_entity.type
_entity.pdbx_description
1 polymer ?
#
loop_
_entity_poly.entity_id
_entity_poly.type
_entity_poly.pdbx_seq_one_letter_code
_entity_poly.pdbx_strand_id
1 'polypeptide(L)'
;MKKPIERQFIRCGQRNKWMLKDDLIALRPASYHRRVSIMNAKSMIFEIIDIQSRNVAGEIALRIGESDSLFYLGHIGYHINPPYRGKHAAVHACLLCFPLLRELGMTSIVLTTDVDNIASMKTCEYLGCELESTVEVPYWCSAEYTISTRKLRYVLEIPE
;
A
#
# COMPACT_ATOMS: atom_id res chain seq x y z
N MET A 1 -19.28 -3.17 -12.97
CA MET A 1 -18.64 -2.26 -13.95
C MET A 1 -17.46 -1.57 -13.27
N LYS A 2 -16.38 -1.20 -13.99
CA LYS A 2 -15.22 -0.50 -13.39
C LYS A 2 -15.60 0.95 -13.01
N LYS A 3 -15.18 1.42 -11.84
CA LYS A 3 -15.31 2.81 -11.39
C LYS A 3 -14.46 3.74 -12.28
N PRO A 4 -14.79 5.05 -12.40
CA PRO A 4 -14.00 6.01 -13.17
C PRO A 4 -12.51 6.01 -12.82
N ILE A 5 -12.19 5.98 -11.54
CA ILE A 5 -10.82 6.00 -11.03
C ILE A 5 -10.01 4.76 -11.42
N GLU A 6 -10.64 3.58 -11.49
CA GLU A 6 -9.99 2.36 -11.98
C GLU A 6 -9.68 2.44 -13.48
N ARG A 7 -10.57 3.05 -14.26
CA ARG A 7 -10.33 3.27 -15.70
C ARG A 7 -9.21 4.27 -15.92
N GLN A 8 -9.11 5.30 -15.09
CA GLN A 8 -8.00 6.26 -15.11
C GLN A 8 -6.68 5.57 -14.77
N PHE A 9 -6.63 4.77 -13.70
CA PHE A 9 -5.46 4.01 -13.31
C PHE A 9 -4.93 3.13 -14.46
N ILE A 10 -5.81 2.32 -15.07
CA ILE A 10 -5.44 1.46 -16.19
C ILE A 10 -4.91 2.27 -17.38
N ARG A 11 -5.57 3.40 -17.71
CA ARG A 11 -5.15 4.27 -18.82
C ARG A 11 -3.79 4.91 -18.57
N CYS A 12 -3.51 5.34 -17.34
CA CYS A 12 -2.22 5.90 -16.96
C CYS A 12 -1.11 4.85 -17.06
N GLY A 13 -1.36 3.63 -16.57
CA GLY A 13 -0.39 2.52 -16.66
C GLY A 13 -0.06 2.14 -18.12
N GLN A 14 -1.08 2.00 -18.98
CA GLN A 14 -0.89 1.72 -20.41
C GLN A 14 -0.08 2.80 -21.14
N ARG A 15 -0.07 4.04 -20.63
CA ARG A 15 0.66 5.17 -21.22
C ARG A 15 1.96 5.49 -20.47
N ASN A 16 2.33 4.66 -19.50
CA ASN A 16 3.50 4.86 -18.64
C ASN A 16 3.52 6.26 -17.96
N LYS A 17 2.34 6.79 -17.61
CA LYS A 17 2.18 8.14 -17.03
C LYS A 17 2.07 8.08 -15.51
N TRP A 18 2.67 9.06 -14.85
CA TRP A 18 2.43 9.31 -13.42
C TRP A 18 0.97 9.69 -13.21
N MET A 19 0.34 9.07 -12.22
CA MET A 19 -1.04 9.33 -11.86
C MET A 19 -1.14 10.27 -10.66
N LEU A 20 -0.23 10.13 -9.69
CA LEU A 20 -0.16 10.92 -8.46
C LEU A 20 1.29 11.37 -8.28
N LYS A 21 1.52 12.53 -7.66
CA LYS A 21 2.87 13.02 -7.35
C LYS A 21 2.86 14.10 -6.28
N ASP A 22 4.01 14.26 -5.62
CA ASP A 22 4.39 15.44 -4.87
C ASP A 22 5.81 15.88 -5.31
N ASP A 23 6.52 16.60 -4.46
CA ASP A 23 7.86 17.11 -4.75
C ASP A 23 8.96 16.04 -4.57
N LEU A 24 8.68 14.95 -3.86
CA LEU A 24 9.63 13.87 -3.58
C LEU A 24 9.44 12.69 -4.54
N ILE A 25 8.20 12.22 -4.71
CA ILE A 25 7.89 11.03 -5.49
C ILE A 25 6.75 11.25 -6.49
N ALA A 26 6.67 10.36 -7.48
CA ALA A 26 5.49 10.13 -8.29
C ALA A 26 5.05 8.66 -8.20
N LEU A 27 3.75 8.41 -8.30
CA LEU A 27 3.18 7.07 -8.38
C LEU A 27 2.75 6.79 -9.81
N ARG A 28 3.34 5.74 -10.39
CA ARG A 28 3.05 5.28 -11.75
C ARG A 28 2.29 3.95 -11.68
N PRO A 29 1.06 3.86 -12.20
CA PRO A 29 0.32 2.59 -12.24
C PRO A 29 1.11 1.50 -12.96
N ALA A 30 1.30 0.36 -12.31
CA ALA A 30 2.06 -0.78 -12.81
C ALA A 30 1.14 -1.96 -13.17
N SER A 31 0.27 -2.38 -12.24
CA SER A 31 -0.65 -3.50 -12.48
C SER A 31 -2.00 -3.31 -11.79
N TYR A 32 -3.04 -3.88 -12.39
CA TYR A 32 -4.42 -3.87 -11.88
C TYR A 32 -4.98 -5.29 -11.90
N HIS A 33 -5.40 -5.77 -10.73
CA HIS A 33 -6.08 -7.05 -10.60
C HIS A 33 -7.49 -6.81 -10.05
N ARG A 34 -8.51 -7.12 -10.85
CA ARG A 34 -9.92 -6.95 -10.44
C ARG A 34 -10.27 -7.80 -9.21
N ARG A 35 -9.64 -8.96 -9.10
CA ARG A 35 -9.72 -9.87 -7.96
C ARG A 35 -8.44 -10.68 -7.92
N VAL A 36 -7.72 -10.62 -6.81
CA VAL A 36 -6.63 -11.55 -6.48
C VAL A 36 -7.29 -12.73 -5.79
N SER A 37 -7.32 -13.89 -6.45
CA SER A 37 -8.13 -15.04 -6.03
C SER A 37 -7.89 -15.43 -4.58
N ILE A 38 -6.62 -15.41 -4.16
CA ILE A 38 -6.21 -15.85 -2.84
C ILE A 38 -6.64 -14.82 -1.76
N MET A 39 -6.47 -13.52 -2.04
CA MET A 39 -6.80 -12.46 -1.07
C MET A 39 -8.27 -12.06 -1.07
N ASN A 40 -9.03 -12.47 -2.08
CA ASN A 40 -10.38 -11.98 -2.38
C ASN A 40 -10.47 -10.44 -2.43
N ALA A 41 -9.39 -9.77 -2.83
CA ALA A 41 -9.31 -8.32 -2.86
C ALA A 41 -8.99 -7.84 -4.28
N LYS A 42 -9.42 -6.62 -4.61
CA LYS A 42 -8.90 -5.92 -5.78
C LYS A 42 -7.52 -5.37 -5.44
N SER A 43 -6.57 -5.48 -6.37
CA SER A 43 -5.21 -4.97 -6.17
C SER A 43 -4.86 -3.92 -7.22
N MET A 44 -4.29 -2.81 -6.77
CA MET A 44 -3.76 -1.72 -7.60
C MET A 44 -2.32 -1.47 -7.18
N ILE A 45 -1.37 -1.75 -8.07
CA ILE A 45 0.06 -1.64 -7.79
C ILE A 45 0.63 -0.42 -8.51
N PHE A 46 1.32 0.44 -7.77
CA PHE A 46 2.07 1.56 -8.31
C PHE A 46 3.57 1.34 -8.12
N GLU A 47 4.36 1.65 -9.14
CA GLU A 47 5.77 1.95 -8.93
C GLU A 47 5.89 3.33 -8.28
N ILE A 48 6.77 3.42 -7.29
CA ILE A 48 7.19 4.67 -6.67
C ILE A 48 8.39 5.17 -7.47
N ILE A 49 8.27 6.35 -8.07
CA ILE A 49 9.31 7.00 -8.88
C ILE A 49 9.90 8.15 -8.09
N ASP A 50 11.21 8.17 -7.90
CA ASP A 50 11.92 9.31 -7.31
C ASP A 50 11.95 10.48 -8.29
N ILE A 51 11.51 11.67 -7.86
CA ILE A 51 11.36 12.84 -8.75
C ILE A 51 12.71 13.33 -9.28
N GLN A 52 13.76 13.28 -8.46
CA GLN A 52 15.08 13.80 -8.81
C GLN A 52 15.77 12.94 -9.87
N SER A 53 15.89 11.65 -9.59
CA SER A 53 16.60 10.68 -10.44
C SER A 53 15.74 10.11 -11.57
N ARG A 54 14.41 10.24 -11.49
CA ARG A 54 13.43 9.61 -12.39
C ARG A 54 13.46 8.08 -12.42
N ASN A 55 14.14 7.46 -11.45
CA ASN A 55 14.26 6.02 -11.33
C ASN A 55 13.18 5.42 -10.43
N VAL A 56 12.96 4.11 -10.57
CA VAL A 56 12.07 3.35 -9.68
C VAL A 56 12.69 3.23 -8.30
N ALA A 57 12.06 3.89 -7.33
CA ALA A 57 12.45 3.92 -5.93
C ALA A 57 11.78 2.83 -5.08
N GLY A 58 10.77 2.15 -5.62
CA GLY A 58 10.07 1.07 -4.93
C GLY A 58 8.69 0.81 -5.50
N GLU A 59 7.81 0.22 -4.69
CA GLU A 59 6.44 -0.11 -5.08
C GLU A 59 5.49 0.06 -3.89
N ILE A 60 4.24 0.42 -4.19
CA ILE A 60 3.12 0.40 -3.24
C ILE A 60 1.95 -0.35 -3.86
N ALA A 61 1.40 -1.30 -3.11
CA ALA A 61 0.24 -2.10 -3.48
C ALA A 61 -0.95 -1.74 -2.58
N LEU A 62 -2.04 -1.31 -3.21
CA LEU A 62 -3.32 -1.04 -2.57
C LEU A 62 -4.24 -2.24 -2.76
N ARG A 63 -4.81 -2.75 -1.67
CA ARG A 63 -5.72 -3.88 -1.64
C ARG A 63 -7.08 -3.41 -1.15
N ILE A 64 -8.08 -3.49 -2.01
CA ILE A 64 -9.42 -2.93 -1.80
C ILE A 64 -10.41 -4.08 -1.59
N GLY A 65 -11.03 -4.10 -0.42
CA GLY A 65 -11.94 -5.15 0.03
C GLY A 65 -11.58 -5.59 1.44
N GLU A 66 -12.30 -6.58 1.96
CA GLU A 66 -12.08 -7.15 3.28
C GLU A 66 -12.04 -8.69 3.16
N SER A 67 -11.10 -9.31 3.85
CA SER A 67 -10.98 -10.77 3.95
C SER A 67 -10.09 -11.17 5.12
N ASP A 68 -10.19 -12.43 5.55
CA ASP A 68 -9.35 -12.99 6.63
C ASP A 68 -7.85 -12.82 6.34
N SER A 69 -7.44 -12.90 5.06
CA SER A 69 -6.04 -12.65 4.67
C SER A 69 -5.64 -11.18 4.83
N LEU A 70 -6.53 -10.23 4.52
CA LEU A 70 -6.25 -8.80 4.65
C LEU A 70 -6.14 -8.36 6.10
N PHE A 71 -6.71 -9.12 7.02
CA PHE A 71 -6.47 -8.94 8.44
C PHE A 71 -4.96 -9.01 8.78
N TYR A 72 -4.21 -9.93 8.14
CA TYR A 72 -2.77 -10.13 8.39
C TYR A 72 -1.86 -9.45 7.36
N LEU A 73 -2.37 -9.16 6.16
CA LEU A 73 -1.61 -8.54 5.09
C LEU A 73 -1.72 -7.01 5.09
N GLY A 74 -2.84 -6.47 5.59
CA GLY A 74 -3.18 -5.05 5.50
C GLY A 74 -3.64 -4.61 4.11
N HIS A 75 -4.28 -3.45 4.08
CA HIS A 75 -4.79 -2.77 2.89
C HIS A 75 -3.69 -2.15 2.04
N ILE A 76 -2.58 -1.75 2.67
CA ILE A 76 -1.43 -1.18 1.98
C ILE A 76 -0.20 -2.04 2.29
N GLY A 77 0.52 -2.44 1.24
CA GLY A 77 1.87 -2.97 1.34
C GLY A 77 2.82 -2.12 0.50
N TYR A 78 4.05 -1.92 0.95
CA TYR A 78 5.05 -1.18 0.19
C TYR A 78 6.45 -1.73 0.42
N HIS A 79 7.34 -1.42 -0.51
CA HIS A 79 8.78 -1.55 -0.32
C HIS A 79 9.51 -0.36 -0.93
N ILE A 80 10.60 0.07 -0.30
CA ILE A 80 11.50 1.10 -0.82
C ILE A 80 12.86 0.46 -1.11
N ASN A 81 13.36 0.66 -2.32
CA ASN A 81 14.64 0.17 -2.78
C ASN A 81 15.78 0.79 -1.94
N PRO A 82 16.83 0.02 -1.59
CA PRO A 82 17.86 0.47 -0.66
C PRO A 82 18.43 1.88 -0.91
N PRO A 83 18.72 2.32 -2.16
CA PRO A 83 19.26 3.65 -2.42
C PRO A 83 18.32 4.83 -2.10
N TYR A 84 17.02 4.56 -1.91
CA TYR A 84 15.98 5.58 -1.72
C TYR A 84 15.36 5.55 -0.31
N ARG A 85 15.87 4.69 0.58
CA ARG A 85 15.41 4.61 1.98
C ARG A 85 15.83 5.85 2.78
N GLY A 86 15.17 6.07 3.92
CA GLY A 86 15.48 7.17 4.83
C GLY A 86 14.98 8.56 4.38
N LYS A 87 14.24 8.63 3.27
CA LYS A 87 13.69 9.88 2.72
C LYS A 87 12.17 10.02 2.90
N HIS A 88 11.55 9.20 3.74
CA HIS A 88 10.09 9.15 3.95
C HIS A 88 9.24 8.80 2.71
N ALA A 89 9.83 8.28 1.63
CA ALA A 89 9.11 7.93 0.41
C ALA A 89 7.88 7.02 0.62
N ALA A 90 7.93 6.09 1.59
CA ALA A 90 6.79 5.25 1.95
C ALA A 90 5.62 6.06 2.57
N VAL A 91 5.91 7.05 3.41
CA VAL A 91 4.92 7.97 3.99
C VAL A 91 4.24 8.74 2.87
N HIS A 92 5.03 9.37 2.00
CA HIS A 92 4.54 10.12 0.85
C HIS A 92 3.67 9.26 -0.09
N ALA A 93 4.10 8.02 -0.37
CA ALA A 93 3.34 7.10 -1.19
C ALA A 93 1.97 6.77 -0.60
N CYS A 94 1.89 6.53 0.72
CA CYS A 94 0.63 6.27 1.41
C CYS A 94 -0.29 7.50 1.36
N LEU A 95 0.23 8.69 1.70
CA LEU A 95 -0.53 9.95 1.68
C LEU A 95 -1.12 10.26 0.31
N LEU A 96 -0.33 10.10 -0.77
CA LEU A 96 -0.82 10.29 -2.14
C LEU A 96 -1.96 9.34 -2.51
N CYS A 97 -2.01 8.14 -1.90
CA CYS A 97 -3.06 7.16 -2.16
C CYS A 97 -4.36 7.40 -1.36
N PHE A 98 -4.36 8.22 -0.31
CA PHE A 98 -5.56 8.42 0.53
C PHE A 98 -6.78 8.97 -0.23
N PRO A 99 -6.66 10.01 -1.09
CA PRO A 99 -7.80 10.46 -1.91
C PRO A 99 -8.34 9.36 -2.83
N LEU A 100 -7.43 8.57 -3.42
CA LEU A 100 -7.79 7.43 -4.27
C LEU A 100 -8.56 6.35 -3.49
N LEU A 101 -8.13 6.02 -2.28
CA LEU A 101 -8.80 5.04 -1.42
C LEU A 101 -10.21 5.51 -1.03
N ARG A 102 -10.39 6.81 -0.75
CA ARG A 102 -11.72 7.41 -0.52
C ARG A 102 -12.64 7.31 -1.72
N GLU A 103 -12.16 7.63 -2.93
CA GLU A 103 -12.95 7.45 -4.16
C GLU A 103 -13.33 5.98 -4.42
N LEU A 104 -12.49 5.06 -3.95
CA LEU A 104 -12.75 3.62 -4.00
C LEU A 104 -13.74 3.16 -2.91
N GLY A 105 -14.12 4.04 -1.98
CA GLY A 105 -15.14 3.81 -0.95
C GLY A 105 -14.57 3.30 0.37
N MET A 106 -13.26 3.43 0.60
CA MET A 106 -12.65 3.09 1.88
C MET A 106 -12.73 4.30 2.80
N THR A 107 -13.08 4.06 4.06
CA THR A 107 -13.07 5.07 5.13
C THR A 107 -11.87 4.91 6.05
N SER A 108 -11.37 3.68 6.19
CA SER A 108 -10.19 3.36 6.99
C SER A 108 -9.26 2.40 6.25
N ILE A 109 -8.02 2.32 6.73
CA ILE A 109 -7.03 1.36 6.25
C ILE A 109 -6.38 0.61 7.41
N VAL A 110 -5.73 -0.48 7.03
CA VAL A 110 -4.88 -1.26 7.91
C VAL A 110 -3.52 -1.35 7.26
N LEU A 111 -2.48 -1.09 8.04
CA LEU A 111 -1.10 -1.40 7.72
C LEU A 111 -0.63 -2.51 8.67
N THR A 112 0.01 -3.53 8.12
CA THR A 112 0.66 -4.56 8.94
C THR A 112 2.16 -4.53 8.71
N THR A 113 2.93 -4.78 9.77
CA THR A 113 4.38 -4.83 9.67
C THR A 113 4.97 -5.84 10.63
N ASP A 114 6.20 -6.28 10.37
CA ASP A 114 6.93 -7.14 11.30
C ASP A 114 7.33 -6.38 12.55
N VAL A 115 7.38 -7.10 13.68
CA VAL A 115 7.69 -6.53 15.00
C VAL A 115 9.08 -5.88 15.10
N ASP A 116 10.00 -6.26 14.21
CA ASP A 116 11.37 -5.75 14.13
C ASP A 116 11.57 -4.75 12.97
N ASN A 117 10.52 -4.47 12.18
CA ASN A 117 10.59 -3.52 11.08
C ASN A 117 10.39 -2.07 11.55
N ILE A 118 11.42 -1.53 12.18
CA ILE A 118 11.44 -0.16 12.73
C ILE A 118 11.10 0.90 11.68
N ALA A 119 11.53 0.72 10.43
CA ALA A 119 11.24 1.68 9.36
C ALA A 119 9.74 1.77 9.05
N SER A 120 9.06 0.63 8.99
CA SER A 120 7.61 0.59 8.77
C SER A 120 6.81 1.01 10.00
N MET A 121 7.27 0.69 11.22
CA MET A 121 6.66 1.21 12.45
C MET A 121 6.67 2.75 12.45
N LYS A 122 7.83 3.37 12.19
CA LYS A 122 7.93 4.83 12.06
C LYS A 122 7.06 5.38 10.93
N THR A 123 6.95 4.66 9.82
CA THR A 123 6.06 5.07 8.72
C THR A 123 4.60 5.12 9.19
N CYS A 124 4.14 4.14 9.97
CA CYS A 124 2.80 4.15 10.55
C CYS A 124 2.60 5.31 11.53
N GLU A 125 3.59 5.58 12.39
CA GLU A 125 3.58 6.73 13.30
C GLU A 125 3.48 8.08 12.56
N TYR A 126 4.28 8.28 11.50
CA TYR A 126 4.24 9.50 10.69
C TYR A 126 2.92 9.68 9.94
N LEU A 127 2.24 8.60 9.59
CA LEU A 127 0.91 8.64 8.98
C LEU A 127 -0.20 8.92 10.01
N GLY A 128 0.12 8.91 11.31
CA GLY A 128 -0.86 9.03 12.39
C GLY A 128 -1.67 7.75 12.63
N CYS A 129 -1.16 6.59 12.22
CA CYS A 129 -1.84 5.33 12.48
C CYS A 129 -1.77 4.97 13.97
N GLU A 130 -2.82 4.36 14.49
CA GLU A 130 -2.87 3.82 15.84
C GLU A 130 -2.47 2.34 15.81
N LEU A 131 -1.64 1.92 16.76
CA LEU A 131 -1.35 0.49 16.94
C LEU A 131 -2.58 -0.18 17.56
N GLU A 132 -3.28 -1.00 16.79
CA GLU A 132 -4.48 -1.72 17.24
C GLU A 132 -4.09 -2.95 18.06
N SER A 133 -3.17 -3.77 17.54
CA SER A 133 -2.78 -5.02 18.19
C SER A 133 -1.47 -5.61 17.65
N THR A 134 -0.90 -6.53 18.41
CA THR A 134 0.07 -7.51 17.90
C THR A 134 -0.65 -8.83 17.68
N VAL A 135 -0.56 -9.38 16.47
CA VAL A 135 -1.31 -10.57 16.07
C VAL A 135 -0.36 -11.71 15.69
N GLU A 136 -0.73 -12.93 16.09
CA GLU A 136 -0.13 -14.16 15.56
C GLU A 136 -0.82 -14.51 14.24
N VAL A 137 -0.02 -14.73 13.20
CA VAL A 137 -0.49 -15.09 11.87
C VAL A 137 -0.69 -16.61 11.81
N PRO A 138 -1.90 -17.09 11.50
CA PRO A 138 -2.15 -18.52 11.33
C PRO A 138 -1.29 -19.15 10.24
N TYR A 139 -0.92 -20.42 10.42
CA TYR A 139 -0.06 -21.15 9.48
C TYR A 139 -0.58 -21.11 8.03
N TRP A 140 -1.90 -21.25 7.83
CA TRP A 140 -2.50 -21.19 6.50
C TRP A 140 -2.20 -19.86 5.79
N CYS A 141 -2.16 -18.75 6.53
CA CYS A 141 -1.90 -17.42 5.98
C CYS A 141 -0.41 -17.20 5.78
N SER A 142 0.42 -17.54 6.78
CA SER A 142 1.87 -17.38 6.67
C SER A 142 2.48 -18.23 5.55
N ALA A 143 1.98 -19.46 5.35
CA ALA A 143 2.45 -20.34 4.29
C ALA A 143 2.02 -19.86 2.90
N GLU A 144 0.75 -19.47 2.73
CA GLU A 144 0.22 -19.01 1.44
C GLU A 144 0.88 -17.73 0.95
N TYR A 145 1.12 -16.76 1.84
CA TYR A 145 1.67 -15.45 1.48
C TYR A 145 3.15 -15.28 1.79
N THR A 146 3.79 -16.30 2.37
CA THR A 146 5.19 -16.25 2.81
C THR A 146 5.48 -15.02 3.69
N ILE A 147 4.64 -14.82 4.71
CA ILE A 147 4.76 -13.71 5.68
C ILE A 147 5.14 -14.25 7.07
N SER A 148 5.78 -13.39 7.87
CA SER A 148 6.13 -13.70 9.26
C SER A 148 4.94 -14.13 10.09
N THR A 149 5.18 -14.99 11.08
CA THR A 149 4.15 -15.55 11.96
C THR A 149 3.62 -14.56 12.99
N ARG A 150 4.20 -13.37 13.11
CA ARG A 150 3.78 -12.34 14.05
C ARG A 150 3.85 -10.96 13.42
N LYS A 151 2.77 -10.18 13.54
CA LYS A 151 2.64 -8.85 12.91
C LYS A 151 2.14 -7.82 13.92
N LEU A 152 2.61 -6.58 13.78
CA LEU A 152 1.95 -5.41 14.34
C LEU A 152 0.88 -4.95 13.35
N ARG A 153 -0.31 -4.65 13.86
CA ARG A 153 -1.46 -4.20 13.08
C ARG A 153 -1.81 -2.78 13.48
N TYR A 154 -1.70 -1.88 12.50
CA TYR A 154 -1.99 -0.46 12.63
C TYR A 154 -3.26 -0.11 11.86
N VAL A 155 -4.10 0.75 12.45
CA VAL A 155 -5.34 1.25 11.84
C VAL A 155 -5.27 2.75 11.66
N LEU A 156 -5.95 3.26 10.63
CA LEU A 156 -6.06 4.69 10.36
C LEU A 156 -7.39 4.97 9.67
N GLU A 157 -8.17 5.89 10.23
CA GLU A 157 -9.27 6.54 9.51
C GLU A 157 -8.66 7.49 8.47
N ILE A 158 -9.09 7.35 7.22
CA ILE A 158 -8.52 8.12 6.11
C ILE A 158 -8.97 9.58 6.25
N PRO A 159 -8.03 10.54 6.39
CA PRO A 159 -8.38 11.94 6.54
C PRO A 159 -9.14 12.51 5.32
N GLU A 160 -10.00 13.50 5.58
CA GLU A 160 -10.74 14.25 4.55
C GLU A 160 -9.84 15.12 3.64
#